data_AF-A0A225A4S4-F1
#
_entry.id   AF-A0A225A4S4-F1
#
_cell.length_a   1.000
_cell.length_b   1.000
_cell.length_c   1.000
_cell.angle_alpha   90.00
_cell.angle_beta   90.00
_cell.angle_gamma   90.00
#
_symmetry.space_group_name_H-M   'P 1'
#
loop_
_entity.id
_entity.type
_entity.pdbx_description
1 polymer ?
#
loop_
_entity_poly.entity_id
_entity_poly.type
_entity_poly.pdbx_seq_one_letter_code
_entity_poly.pdbx_strand_id
1 'polypeptide(L)'
;MPGLEDLSELSEAISSVSSQNINLKTFIREEWIHSLNGNMHSKKFTLRSGCDFVKNCQAYLERWNRPSEYLDNYIKRLEGYICLPALVLQNPPENEELPFDMLVASSPTFQWLNSILRPLGLSIKNVRTINLFPFITENWLRSLGPADQEKALRESLDLTIELFKTYQLETVISCQCLTQKAPEWLGPLVYHPLVRGLSSSVLNAKNRAIKTVQLYGRTINVIQGFHPSYILRAPRETYRNDRHRILSSLLTDTYAPCQLWRKQEIIASMGNMLPQLQESASNLRNLIWSFQALEQKLYTVSSNTDYYVYSGDRGNGGNEPPFSIQLWLKVLCYSCSVYRHRPWLWG
;
A
#
# COMPACT_ATOMS: atom_id res chain seq x y z
N MET A 1 -40.84 -8.24 -6.30
CA MET A 1 -39.78 -9.08 -5.74
C MET A 1 -39.10 -9.88 -6.85
N PRO A 2 -37.96 -9.43 -7.36
CA PRO A 2 -36.98 -10.28 -8.04
C PRO A 2 -35.75 -10.47 -7.13
N GLY A 3 -35.12 -11.66 -7.12
CA GLY A 3 -33.78 -11.81 -6.53
C GLY A 3 -33.48 -13.04 -5.66
N LEU A 4 -34.26 -14.13 -5.74
CA LEU A 4 -33.91 -15.41 -5.09
C LEU A 4 -33.40 -16.49 -6.06
N GLU A 5 -33.45 -16.26 -7.37
CA GLU A 5 -33.05 -17.25 -8.38
C GLU A 5 -31.52 -17.35 -8.58
N ASP A 6 -30.76 -16.33 -8.15
CA ASP A 6 -29.30 -16.23 -8.34
C ASP A 6 -28.46 -16.95 -7.26
N LEU A 7 -29.11 -17.58 -6.27
CA LEU A 7 -28.42 -18.43 -5.29
C LEU A 7 -28.14 -19.84 -5.82
N SER A 8 -28.81 -20.24 -6.90
CA SER A 8 -28.63 -21.56 -7.51
C SER A 8 -27.28 -21.68 -8.24
N GLU A 9 -26.87 -20.66 -9.00
CA GLU A 9 -25.54 -20.57 -9.63
C GLU A 9 -24.39 -20.48 -8.60
N LEU A 10 -24.63 -19.79 -7.46
CA LEU A 10 -23.67 -19.76 -6.35
C LEU A 10 -23.56 -21.12 -5.63
N SER A 11 -24.59 -21.97 -5.69
CA SER A 11 -24.56 -23.32 -5.11
C SER A 11 -23.74 -24.31 -5.93
N GLU A 12 -23.71 -24.17 -7.26
CA GLU A 12 -22.90 -25.02 -8.14
C GLU A 12 -21.40 -24.68 -8.09
N ALA A 13 -21.05 -23.44 -7.74
CA ALA A 13 -19.66 -22.98 -7.71
C ALA A 13 -18.82 -23.46 -6.51
N ILE A 14 -19.45 -23.99 -5.45
CA ILE A 14 -18.79 -24.25 -4.16
C ILE A 14 -19.21 -25.62 -3.65
N SER A 15 -18.46 -26.65 -4.02
CA SER A 15 -18.81 -28.05 -3.77
C SER A 15 -18.56 -28.53 -2.34
N SER A 16 -17.72 -27.84 -1.54
CA SER A 16 -17.57 -28.12 -0.09
C SER A 16 -16.63 -27.16 0.61
N VAL A 17 -16.90 -26.87 1.89
CA VAL A 17 -15.90 -26.32 2.81
C VAL A 17 -15.37 -27.47 3.65
N SER A 18 -14.27 -28.08 3.24
CA SER A 18 -13.60 -29.13 4.02
C SER A 18 -12.53 -28.52 4.91
N SER A 19 -12.78 -28.44 6.21
CA SER A 19 -11.77 -28.00 7.18
C SER A 19 -10.80 -29.15 7.47
N GLN A 20 -9.74 -29.29 6.67
CA GLN A 20 -8.58 -30.07 7.08
C GLN A 20 -7.66 -29.17 7.92
N ASN A 21 -7.43 -29.53 9.18
CA ASN A 21 -6.49 -28.81 10.03
C ASN A 21 -5.05 -29.20 9.66
N ILE A 22 -4.50 -28.56 8.64
CA ILE A 22 -3.07 -28.67 8.31
C ILE A 22 -2.29 -27.75 9.26
N ASN A 23 -1.20 -28.25 9.83
CA ASN A 23 -0.31 -27.43 10.65
C ASN A 23 0.48 -26.44 9.77
N LEU A 24 0.51 -25.16 10.14
CA LEU A 24 1.20 -24.11 9.39
C LEU A 24 2.66 -24.45 9.03
N LYS A 25 3.43 -25.06 9.94
CA LYS A 25 4.83 -25.39 9.67
C LYS A 25 4.97 -26.43 8.56
N THR A 26 4.08 -27.42 8.56
CA THR A 26 4.03 -28.49 7.55
C THR A 26 3.65 -27.92 6.20
N PHE A 27 2.58 -27.11 6.14
CA PHE A 27 2.16 -26.41 4.92
C PHE A 27 3.26 -25.52 4.33
N ILE A 28 3.90 -24.69 5.16
CA ILE A 28 5.01 -23.84 4.71
C ILE A 28 6.13 -24.70 4.11
N ARG A 29 6.53 -25.77 4.79
CA ARG A 29 7.65 -26.62 4.35
C ARG A 29 7.33 -27.40 3.09
N GLU A 30 6.15 -28.00 3.00
CA GLU A 30 5.85 -29.06 2.04
C GLU A 30 5.05 -28.57 0.83
N GLU A 31 4.29 -27.48 0.98
CA GLU A 31 3.47 -26.96 -0.12
C GLU A 31 3.98 -25.61 -0.60
N TRP A 32 4.20 -24.66 0.32
CA TRP A 32 4.45 -23.28 -0.07
C TRP A 32 5.92 -22.99 -0.41
N ILE A 33 6.90 -23.51 0.34
CA ILE A 33 8.32 -23.29 0.01
C ILE A 33 8.66 -23.83 -1.39
N HIS A 34 8.03 -24.92 -1.82
CA HIS A 34 8.23 -25.45 -3.16
C HIS A 34 7.72 -24.50 -4.26
N SER A 35 6.56 -23.85 -4.04
CA SER A 35 6.11 -22.79 -4.97
C SER A 35 6.94 -21.52 -4.85
N LEU A 36 7.54 -21.25 -3.68
CA LEU A 36 8.55 -20.21 -3.44
C LEU A 36 9.95 -20.52 -4.02
N ASN A 37 10.16 -21.57 -4.83
CA ASN A 37 11.43 -21.82 -5.51
C ASN A 37 11.36 -21.65 -7.05
N GLY A 38 10.19 -21.34 -7.63
CA GLY A 38 10.03 -21.07 -9.08
C GLY A 38 10.28 -19.61 -9.50
N ASN A 39 10.51 -19.30 -10.79
CA ASN A 39 10.83 -17.94 -11.28
C ASN A 39 9.79 -16.79 -11.02
N MET A 40 8.76 -16.99 -10.19
CA MET A 40 7.69 -16.02 -9.95
C MET A 40 7.96 -15.00 -8.83
N HIS A 41 9.06 -15.10 -8.07
CA HIS A 41 9.21 -14.35 -6.81
C HIS A 41 9.33 -12.83 -6.98
N SER A 42 9.87 -12.36 -8.10
CA SER A 42 10.01 -10.92 -8.34
C SER A 42 8.77 -10.27 -8.93
N LYS A 43 7.74 -11.04 -9.31
CA LYS A 43 6.57 -10.50 -9.99
C LYS A 43 5.64 -9.82 -9.00
N LYS A 44 5.67 -8.48 -9.01
CA LYS A 44 4.65 -7.67 -8.37
C LYS A 44 3.37 -7.77 -9.18
N PHE A 45 2.28 -8.08 -8.51
CA PHE A 45 0.94 -7.94 -9.03
C PHE A 45 0.63 -6.46 -9.22
N THR A 46 0.18 -6.11 -10.41
CA THR A 46 -0.36 -4.79 -10.74
C THR A 46 -1.67 -4.98 -11.47
N LEU A 47 -2.67 -4.21 -11.07
CA LEU A 47 -3.95 -4.15 -11.78
C LEU A 47 -3.75 -3.38 -13.07
N ARG A 48 -4.23 -3.95 -14.18
CA ARG A 48 -4.23 -3.25 -15.46
C ARG A 48 -5.30 -2.16 -15.42
N SER A 49 -4.92 -0.93 -15.74
CA SER A 49 -5.89 0.14 -15.91
C SER A 49 -6.94 -0.25 -16.95
N GLY A 50 -8.22 -0.03 -16.64
CA GLY A 50 -9.34 -0.29 -17.55
C GLY A 50 -9.74 -1.78 -17.70
N CYS A 51 -9.26 -2.70 -16.87
CA CYS A 51 -9.84 -4.05 -16.83
C CYS A 51 -11.26 -4.03 -16.24
N ASP A 52 -12.06 -5.04 -16.56
CA ASP A 52 -13.48 -5.06 -16.18
C ASP A 52 -13.69 -5.02 -14.67
N PHE A 53 -12.82 -5.68 -13.91
CA PHE A 53 -12.81 -5.56 -12.44
C PHE A 53 -12.69 -4.11 -11.94
N VAL A 54 -11.82 -3.30 -12.56
CA VAL A 54 -11.65 -1.89 -12.20
C VAL A 54 -12.88 -1.09 -12.60
N LYS A 55 -13.48 -1.36 -13.77
CA LYS A 55 -14.73 -0.72 -14.19
C LYS A 55 -15.88 -1.05 -13.25
N ASN A 56 -15.99 -2.30 -12.79
CA ASN A 56 -17.00 -2.72 -11.83
C ASN A 56 -16.81 -2.02 -10.48
N CYS A 57 -15.57 -1.86 -10.02
CA CYS A 57 -15.27 -1.05 -8.84
C CYS A 57 -15.67 0.43 -9.03
N GLN A 58 -15.40 1.03 -10.19
CA GLN A 58 -15.81 2.40 -10.51
C GLN A 58 -17.33 2.55 -10.48
N ALA A 59 -18.04 1.65 -11.16
CA ALA A 59 -19.50 1.64 -11.19
C ALA A 59 -20.13 1.49 -9.80
N TYR A 60 -19.49 0.70 -8.91
CA TYR A 60 -19.89 0.61 -7.51
C TYR A 60 -19.72 1.97 -6.80
N LEU A 61 -18.55 2.61 -6.90
CA LEU A 61 -18.28 3.89 -6.24
C LEU A 61 -19.23 4.99 -6.72
N GLU A 62 -19.48 5.08 -8.04
CA GLU A 62 -20.41 6.04 -8.63
C GLU A 62 -21.84 5.86 -8.11
N ARG A 63 -22.34 4.62 -8.12
CA ARG A 63 -23.70 4.27 -7.64
C ARG A 63 -23.91 4.67 -6.19
N TRP A 64 -22.89 4.47 -5.36
CA TRP A 64 -22.94 4.72 -3.93
C TRP A 64 -22.38 6.09 -3.53
N ASN A 65 -22.12 6.96 -4.51
CA ASN A 65 -21.56 8.31 -4.35
C ASN A 65 -20.33 8.34 -3.44
N ARG A 66 -19.35 7.47 -3.73
CA ARG A 66 -18.10 7.33 -2.97
C ARG A 66 -16.96 8.04 -3.69
N PRO A 67 -15.98 8.62 -2.96
CA PRO A 67 -14.85 9.31 -3.57
C PRO A 67 -14.00 8.38 -4.44
N SER A 68 -13.45 8.88 -5.55
CA SER A 68 -12.63 8.09 -6.47
C SER A 68 -11.29 7.68 -5.85
N GLU A 69 -10.78 8.43 -4.87
CA GLU A 69 -9.55 8.13 -4.11
C GLU A 69 -9.61 6.75 -3.43
N TYR A 70 -10.82 6.28 -3.11
CA TYR A 70 -11.05 4.95 -2.55
C TYR A 70 -10.58 3.86 -3.51
N LEU A 71 -10.80 4.04 -4.82
CA LEU A 71 -10.33 3.12 -5.85
C LEU A 71 -8.82 3.12 -5.93
N ASP A 72 -8.20 4.29 -5.97
CA ASP A 72 -6.74 4.41 -6.05
C ASP A 72 -6.06 3.72 -4.86
N ASN A 73 -6.59 3.93 -3.65
CA ASN A 73 -6.10 3.28 -2.46
C ASN A 73 -6.35 1.77 -2.47
N TYR A 74 -7.52 1.33 -2.95
CA TYR A 74 -7.81 -0.09 -3.07
C TYR A 74 -6.90 -0.78 -4.09
N ILE A 75 -6.67 -0.18 -5.27
CA ILE A 75 -5.71 -0.67 -6.26
C ILE A 75 -4.32 -0.79 -5.64
N LYS A 76 -3.83 0.26 -4.96
CA LYS A 76 -2.52 0.24 -4.28
C LYS A 76 -2.41 -0.84 -3.21
N ARG A 77 -3.50 -1.15 -2.49
CA ARG A 77 -3.53 -2.28 -1.54
C ARG A 77 -3.50 -3.64 -2.22
N LEU A 78 -4.13 -3.76 -3.38
CA LEU A 78 -4.14 -5.00 -4.15
C LEU A 78 -2.81 -5.27 -4.83
N GLU A 79 -1.98 -4.25 -5.05
CA GLU A 79 -0.60 -4.42 -5.47
C GLU A 79 0.24 -5.13 -4.40
N GLY A 80 1.20 -5.94 -4.85
CA GLY A 80 2.10 -6.67 -3.96
C GLY A 80 2.69 -7.90 -4.65
N TYR A 81 3.59 -8.61 -4.00
CA TYR A 81 4.23 -9.78 -4.60
C TYR A 81 3.25 -10.95 -4.68
N ILE A 82 3.20 -11.60 -5.85
CA ILE A 82 2.27 -12.71 -6.11
C ILE A 82 2.59 -13.94 -5.27
N CYS A 83 3.88 -14.14 -4.96
CA CYS A 83 4.36 -15.27 -4.15
C CYS A 83 3.98 -15.17 -2.66
N LEU A 84 3.57 -13.98 -2.20
CA LEU A 84 3.17 -13.75 -0.81
C LEU A 84 1.66 -14.03 -0.64
N PRO A 85 1.26 -14.72 0.45
CA PRO A 85 -0.11 -14.82 0.88
C PRO A 85 -0.74 -13.44 0.99
N ALA A 86 -1.94 -13.28 0.45
CA ALA A 86 -2.66 -12.02 0.61
C ALA A 86 -3.25 -11.92 2.02
N LEU A 87 -3.25 -10.73 2.61
CA LEU A 87 -3.95 -10.43 3.85
C LEU A 87 -5.40 -10.11 3.53
N VAL A 88 -6.35 -10.88 4.07
CA VAL A 88 -7.78 -10.57 3.97
C VAL A 88 -8.21 -9.87 5.25
N LEU A 89 -8.57 -8.59 5.14
CA LEU A 89 -9.23 -7.80 6.17
C LEU A 89 -10.74 -7.75 5.92
N GLN A 90 -11.50 -7.25 6.89
CA GLN A 90 -12.95 -7.18 6.74
C GLN A 90 -13.35 -5.99 5.86
N ASN A 91 -13.02 -4.78 6.32
CA ASN A 91 -13.42 -3.51 5.72
C ASN A 91 -12.20 -2.57 5.66
N PRO A 92 -12.19 -1.59 4.75
CA PRO A 92 -11.22 -0.49 4.79
C PRO A 92 -11.30 0.34 6.09
N PRO A 93 -10.21 1.04 6.49
CA PRO A 93 -10.25 2.11 7.49
C PRO A 93 -11.19 3.27 7.08
N GLU A 94 -11.52 4.15 8.03
CA GLU A 94 -12.46 5.27 7.78
C GLU A 94 -11.91 6.36 6.84
N ASN A 95 -10.60 6.65 6.89
CA ASN A 95 -10.00 7.80 6.20
C ASN A 95 -9.51 7.46 4.78
N GLU A 96 -10.23 6.62 4.04
CA GLU A 96 -9.84 6.13 2.69
C GLU A 96 -9.71 7.24 1.64
N GLU A 97 -10.18 8.45 1.91
CA GLU A 97 -9.96 9.63 1.07
C GLU A 97 -8.52 10.16 1.13
N LEU A 98 -7.75 9.79 2.18
CA LEU A 98 -6.37 10.24 2.31
C LEU A 98 -5.46 9.59 1.26
N PRO A 99 -4.40 10.28 0.80
CA PRO A 99 -3.36 9.64 -0.01
C PRO A 99 -2.82 8.39 0.68
N PHE A 100 -2.55 7.33 -0.09
CA PHE A 100 -2.18 6.00 0.43
C PHE A 100 -1.15 5.99 1.57
N ASP A 101 -0.07 6.78 1.48
CA ASP A 101 0.95 6.80 2.53
C ASP A 101 0.43 7.43 3.83
N MET A 102 -0.45 8.42 3.73
CA MET A 102 -1.15 9.03 4.86
C MET A 102 -2.23 8.10 5.40
N LEU A 103 -2.92 7.34 4.55
CA LEU A 103 -3.86 6.30 4.96
C LEU A 103 -3.16 5.22 5.81
N VAL A 104 -2.01 4.73 5.33
CA VAL A 104 -1.18 3.75 6.04
C VAL A 104 -0.66 4.32 7.36
N ALA A 105 -0.24 5.59 7.35
CA ALA A 105 0.25 6.27 8.54
C ALA A 105 -0.85 6.62 9.55
N SER A 106 -2.12 6.75 9.14
CA SER A 106 -3.22 7.10 10.04
C SER A 106 -4.01 5.89 10.55
N SER A 107 -3.98 4.76 9.85
CA SER A 107 -4.68 3.53 10.24
C SER A 107 -3.90 2.74 11.30
N PRO A 108 -4.41 2.58 12.53
CA PRO A 108 -3.73 1.79 13.56
C PRO A 108 -3.49 0.34 13.16
N THR A 109 -4.40 -0.23 12.36
CA THR A 109 -4.27 -1.59 11.81
C THR A 109 -3.08 -1.67 10.84
N PHE A 110 -2.93 -0.71 9.92
CA PHE A 110 -1.81 -0.71 8.97
C PHE A 110 -0.48 -0.37 9.62
N GLN A 111 -0.46 0.56 10.58
CA GLN A 111 0.74 0.81 11.40
C GLN A 111 1.20 -0.47 12.12
N TRP A 112 0.25 -1.19 12.74
CA TRP A 112 0.55 -2.46 13.41
C TRP A 112 1.06 -3.52 12.44
N LEU A 113 0.41 -3.71 11.29
CA LEU A 113 0.88 -4.66 10.28
C LEU A 113 2.29 -4.31 9.78
N ASN A 114 2.56 -3.03 9.53
CA ASN A 114 3.89 -2.57 9.11
C ASN A 114 4.96 -2.80 10.18
N SER A 115 4.63 -2.69 11.47
CA SER A 115 5.62 -2.96 12.53
C SER A 115 6.03 -4.43 12.57
N ILE A 116 5.12 -5.36 12.22
CA ILE A 116 5.40 -6.79 12.10
C ILE A 116 6.14 -7.14 10.80
N LEU A 117 5.77 -6.51 9.68
CA LEU A 117 6.38 -6.79 8.38
C LEU A 117 7.80 -6.21 8.24
N ARG A 118 8.08 -5.07 8.88
CA ARG A 118 9.35 -4.34 8.72
C ARG A 118 10.60 -5.17 9.10
N PRO A 119 10.64 -5.91 10.23
CA PRO A 119 11.76 -6.80 10.55
C PRO A 119 12.03 -7.87 9.48
N LEU A 120 11.03 -8.22 8.67
CA LEU A 120 11.13 -9.18 7.57
C LEU A 120 11.58 -8.53 6.24
N GLY A 121 11.89 -7.23 6.24
CA GLY A 121 12.19 -6.46 5.03
C GLY A 121 10.96 -6.21 4.15
N LEU A 122 9.76 -6.41 4.70
CA LEU A 122 8.49 -6.23 4.02
C LEU A 122 7.75 -4.98 4.55
N SER A 123 6.78 -4.53 3.79
CA SER A 123 5.83 -3.48 4.14
C SER A 123 4.46 -3.84 3.58
N ILE A 124 3.44 -3.09 3.97
CA ILE A 124 2.09 -3.25 3.43
C ILE A 124 2.04 -3.03 1.90
N LYS A 125 2.99 -2.29 1.31
CA LYS A 125 3.11 -2.13 -0.15
C LYS A 125 3.63 -3.39 -0.87
N ASN A 126 4.20 -4.32 -0.11
CA ASN A 126 4.73 -5.58 -0.64
C ASN A 126 3.71 -6.71 -0.52
N VAL A 127 2.77 -6.61 0.42
CA VAL A 127 1.78 -7.65 0.72
C VAL A 127 0.40 -7.20 0.25
N ARG A 128 -0.19 -7.98 -0.66
CA ARG A 128 -1.53 -7.71 -1.15
C ARG A 128 -2.52 -7.74 0.01
N THR A 129 -3.28 -6.66 0.16
CA THR A 129 -4.29 -6.52 1.21
C THR A 129 -5.67 -6.38 0.57
N ILE A 130 -6.54 -7.33 0.90
CA ILE A 130 -7.88 -7.45 0.33
C ILE A 130 -8.87 -7.19 1.44
N ASN A 131 -9.82 -6.30 1.22
CA ASN A 131 -10.98 -6.18 2.11
C ASN A 131 -12.08 -7.09 1.60
N LEU A 132 -12.73 -7.84 2.48
CA LEU A 132 -13.89 -8.67 2.15
C LEU A 132 -15.04 -7.83 1.61
N PHE A 133 -15.23 -6.64 2.19
CA PHE A 133 -16.15 -5.64 1.70
C PHE A 133 -15.36 -4.37 1.30
N PRO A 134 -14.83 -4.29 0.06
CA PRO A 134 -14.17 -3.09 -0.42
C PRO A 134 -15.11 -1.88 -0.42
N PHE A 135 -14.54 -0.70 -0.15
CA PHE A 135 -15.24 0.60 -0.17
C PHE A 135 -16.28 0.85 0.93
N ILE A 136 -16.61 -0.17 1.74
CA ILE A 136 -17.53 -0.08 2.88
C ILE A 136 -16.76 0.31 4.15
N THR A 137 -16.86 1.57 4.60
CA THR A 137 -16.41 1.92 5.96
C THR A 137 -17.54 1.70 6.96
N GLU A 138 -17.20 1.57 8.25
CA GLU A 138 -18.19 1.27 9.28
C GLU A 138 -19.13 2.46 9.49
N ASN A 139 -18.61 3.69 9.50
CA ASN A 139 -19.44 4.88 9.65
C ASN A 139 -20.35 5.11 8.44
N TRP A 140 -19.82 4.94 7.23
CA TRP A 140 -20.62 5.12 6.01
C TRP A 140 -21.75 4.10 5.94
N LEU A 141 -21.48 2.83 6.24
CA LEU A 141 -22.51 1.80 6.22
C LEU A 141 -23.64 2.12 7.21
N ARG A 142 -23.31 2.55 8.42
CA ARG A 142 -24.29 2.93 9.45
C ARG A 142 -25.15 4.15 9.06
N SER A 143 -24.69 4.97 8.12
CA SER A 143 -25.44 6.13 7.63
C SER A 143 -26.55 5.74 6.63
N LEU A 144 -26.49 4.53 6.07
CA LEU A 144 -27.49 4.02 5.14
C LEU A 144 -28.69 3.40 5.86
N GLY A 145 -29.85 3.38 5.20
CA GLY A 145 -31.00 2.61 5.64
C GLY A 145 -30.77 1.10 5.52
N PRO A 146 -31.49 0.23 6.28
CA PRO A 146 -31.23 -1.21 6.31
C PRO A 146 -31.23 -1.91 4.95
N ALA A 147 -32.16 -1.56 4.06
CA ALA A 147 -32.23 -2.14 2.71
C ALA A 147 -30.99 -1.76 1.86
N ASP A 148 -30.53 -0.52 1.98
CA ASP A 148 -29.35 -0.04 1.28
C ASP A 148 -28.07 -0.63 1.86
N GLN A 149 -28.01 -0.86 3.18
CA GLN A 149 -26.89 -1.56 3.82
C GLN A 149 -26.71 -2.97 3.25
N GLU A 150 -27.79 -3.76 3.19
CA GLU A 150 -27.73 -5.12 2.64
C GLU A 150 -27.28 -5.09 1.17
N LYS A 151 -27.90 -4.21 0.37
CA LYS A 151 -27.58 -4.08 -1.05
C LYS A 151 -26.12 -3.67 -1.28
N ALA A 152 -25.63 -2.67 -0.57
CA ALA A 152 -24.24 -2.22 -0.65
C ALA A 152 -23.25 -3.32 -0.28
N LEU A 153 -23.51 -4.06 0.81
CA LEU A 153 -22.66 -5.16 1.25
C LEU A 153 -22.63 -6.31 0.25
N ARG A 154 -23.77 -6.65 -0.35
CA ARG A 154 -23.85 -7.70 -1.37
C ARG A 154 -23.04 -7.31 -2.60
N GLU A 155 -23.29 -6.13 -3.16
CA GLU A 155 -22.55 -5.64 -4.32
C GLU A 155 -21.04 -5.51 -4.05
N SER A 156 -20.66 -5.08 -2.84
CA SER A 156 -19.26 -5.03 -2.40
C SER A 156 -18.63 -6.42 -2.30
N LEU A 157 -19.37 -7.41 -1.79
CA LEU A 157 -18.91 -8.80 -1.74
C LEU A 157 -18.73 -9.39 -3.14
N ASP A 158 -19.59 -9.04 -4.09
CA ASP A 158 -19.49 -9.49 -5.48
C ASP A 158 -18.19 -9.03 -6.13
N LEU A 159 -17.71 -7.81 -5.82
CA LEU A 159 -16.38 -7.35 -6.25
C LEU A 159 -15.27 -8.25 -5.68
N THR A 160 -15.34 -8.59 -4.39
CA THR A 160 -14.37 -9.52 -3.80
C THR A 160 -14.43 -10.90 -4.46
N ILE A 161 -15.62 -11.42 -4.72
CA ILE A 161 -15.81 -12.68 -5.45
C ILE A 161 -15.13 -12.62 -6.82
N GLU A 162 -15.37 -11.55 -7.58
CA GLU A 162 -14.76 -11.33 -8.89
C GLU A 162 -13.24 -11.28 -8.81
N LEU A 163 -12.68 -10.60 -7.79
CA LEU A 163 -11.24 -10.56 -7.54
C LEU A 163 -10.67 -11.97 -7.35
N PHE A 164 -11.30 -12.79 -6.50
CA PHE A 164 -10.87 -14.16 -6.24
C PHE A 164 -10.95 -15.05 -7.49
N LYS A 165 -12.01 -14.91 -8.30
CA LYS A 165 -12.19 -15.61 -9.58
C LYS A 165 -11.08 -15.25 -10.58
N THR A 166 -10.85 -13.95 -10.75
CA THR A 166 -9.99 -13.38 -11.79
C THR A 166 -8.51 -13.63 -11.50
N TYR A 167 -8.08 -13.41 -10.25
CA TYR A 167 -6.66 -13.37 -9.90
C TYR A 167 -6.14 -14.62 -9.19
N GLN A 168 -6.98 -15.64 -9.03
CA GLN A 168 -6.60 -17.00 -8.63
C GLN A 168 -5.73 -17.03 -7.36
N LEU A 169 -6.25 -16.44 -6.28
CA LEU A 169 -5.53 -16.39 -5.01
C LEU A 169 -5.50 -17.77 -4.36
N GLU A 170 -4.33 -18.41 -4.35
CA GLU A 170 -4.17 -19.78 -3.82
C GLU A 170 -4.04 -19.81 -2.30
N THR A 171 -3.37 -18.82 -1.71
CA THR A 171 -3.13 -18.74 -0.26
C THR A 171 -3.43 -17.36 0.27
N VAL A 172 -4.22 -17.30 1.34
CA VAL A 172 -4.58 -16.06 2.02
C VAL A 172 -4.42 -16.22 3.53
N ILE A 173 -4.05 -15.15 4.21
CA ILE A 173 -4.15 -15.03 5.66
C ILE A 173 -5.41 -14.27 5.97
N SER A 174 -6.38 -14.96 6.54
CA SER A 174 -7.65 -14.32 6.87
C SER A 174 -7.62 -13.68 8.25
N CYS A 175 -7.78 -12.37 8.27
CA CYS A 175 -7.94 -11.53 9.45
C CYS A 175 -9.33 -10.90 9.51
N GLN A 176 -10.30 -11.41 8.74
CA GLN A 176 -11.71 -11.07 8.93
C GLN A 176 -12.30 -11.96 10.03
N CYS A 177 -13.02 -11.36 10.99
CA CYS A 177 -13.58 -12.05 12.14
C CYS A 177 -15.11 -12.09 12.12
N LEU A 178 -15.71 -12.06 10.94
CA LEU A 178 -17.15 -12.26 10.80
C LEU A 178 -17.46 -13.70 11.12
N THR A 179 -18.14 -13.88 12.25
CA THR A 179 -18.61 -15.17 12.75
C THR A 179 -20.12 -15.20 12.71
N GLN A 180 -20.73 -16.34 13.06
CA GLN A 180 -22.19 -16.51 13.10
C GLN A 180 -22.91 -15.55 14.07
N LYS A 181 -22.19 -14.92 15.00
CA LYS A 181 -22.72 -13.86 15.88
C LYS A 181 -22.52 -12.46 15.27
N ALA A 182 -22.56 -12.35 13.94
CA ALA A 182 -22.41 -11.06 13.29
C ALA A 182 -23.61 -10.15 13.63
N PRO A 183 -23.45 -8.83 13.48
CA PRO A 183 -24.56 -7.91 13.62
C PRO A 183 -25.71 -8.26 12.67
N GLU A 184 -26.94 -7.99 13.09
CA GLU A 184 -28.15 -8.26 12.32
C GLU A 184 -28.14 -7.60 10.93
N TRP A 185 -27.50 -6.43 10.81
CA TRP A 185 -27.35 -5.73 9.52
C TRP A 185 -26.52 -6.47 8.48
N LEU A 186 -25.68 -7.44 8.89
CA LEU A 186 -24.97 -8.32 7.96
C LEU A 186 -25.90 -9.37 7.35
N GLY A 187 -27.05 -9.59 8.00
CA GLY A 187 -28.16 -10.40 7.50
C GLY A 187 -27.72 -11.78 7.01
N PRO A 188 -28.27 -12.25 5.87
CA PRO A 188 -27.96 -13.57 5.34
C PRO A 188 -26.52 -13.70 4.78
N LEU A 189 -25.78 -12.58 4.60
CA LEU A 189 -24.43 -12.62 4.03
C LEU A 189 -23.42 -13.38 4.89
N VAL A 190 -23.67 -13.51 6.20
CA VAL A 190 -22.83 -14.34 7.10
C VAL A 190 -22.78 -15.81 6.68
N TYR A 191 -23.83 -16.28 6.01
CA TYR A 191 -23.95 -17.64 5.50
C TYR A 191 -23.36 -17.79 4.10
N HIS A 192 -22.97 -16.68 3.46
CA HIS A 192 -22.34 -16.75 2.15
C HIS A 192 -21.07 -17.60 2.22
N PRO A 193 -20.89 -18.59 1.33
CA PRO A 193 -19.80 -19.56 1.46
C PRO A 193 -18.40 -18.93 1.45
N LEU A 194 -18.16 -17.86 0.69
CA LEU A 194 -16.89 -17.11 0.75
C LEU A 194 -16.66 -16.49 2.13
N VAL A 195 -17.69 -15.85 2.71
CA VAL A 195 -17.62 -15.19 4.02
C VAL A 195 -17.34 -16.24 5.11
N ARG A 196 -18.07 -17.35 5.09
CA ARG A 196 -17.86 -18.48 6.01
C ARG A 196 -16.53 -19.20 5.76
N GLY A 197 -16.11 -19.30 4.50
CA GLY A 197 -14.84 -19.87 4.09
C GLY A 197 -13.68 -19.12 4.74
N LEU A 198 -13.72 -17.79 4.63
CA LEU A 198 -12.71 -16.87 5.13
C LEU A 198 -12.86 -16.56 6.62
N SER A 199 -13.94 -16.95 7.31
CA SER A 199 -14.14 -16.57 8.72
C SER A 199 -12.98 -17.06 9.58
N SER A 200 -12.40 -16.17 10.38
CA SER A 200 -11.26 -16.48 11.26
C SER A 200 -11.58 -16.25 12.73
N SER A 201 -10.77 -16.85 13.62
CA SER A 201 -10.94 -16.71 15.07
C SER A 201 -9.60 -16.74 15.79
N VAL A 202 -9.55 -16.13 16.98
CA VAL A 202 -8.36 -16.14 17.86
C VAL A 202 -7.93 -17.57 18.20
N LEU A 203 -8.90 -18.48 18.42
CA LEU A 203 -8.63 -19.88 18.72
C LEU A 203 -7.93 -20.58 17.55
N ASN A 204 -8.44 -20.41 16.33
CA ASN A 204 -7.84 -21.02 15.14
C ASN A 204 -6.45 -20.43 14.85
N ALA A 205 -6.27 -19.12 15.05
CA ALA A 205 -4.97 -18.48 14.92
C ALA A 205 -3.95 -18.99 15.94
N LYS A 206 -4.36 -19.16 17.20
CA LYS A 206 -3.53 -19.75 18.25
C LYS A 206 -3.09 -21.17 17.90
N ASN A 207 -3.98 -21.94 17.27
CA ASN A 207 -3.71 -23.29 16.82
C ASN A 207 -2.95 -23.34 15.48
N ARG A 208 -2.65 -22.19 14.87
CA ARG A 208 -2.01 -22.06 13.55
C ARG A 208 -2.72 -22.89 12.50
N ALA A 209 -4.05 -22.88 12.57
CA ALA A 209 -4.90 -23.67 11.69
C ALA A 209 -4.87 -23.10 10.28
N ILE A 210 -4.82 -24.00 9.30
CA ILE A 210 -5.11 -23.70 7.90
C ILE A 210 -6.44 -24.34 7.58
N LYS A 211 -7.25 -23.64 6.82
CA LYS A 211 -8.54 -24.13 6.34
C LYS A 211 -8.51 -24.13 4.82
N THR A 212 -8.85 -25.26 4.22
CA THR A 212 -8.99 -25.37 2.78
C THR A 212 -10.43 -25.04 2.38
N VAL A 213 -10.59 -24.14 1.42
CA VAL A 213 -11.90 -23.70 0.93
C VAL A 213 -11.93 -23.90 -0.57
N GLN A 214 -12.93 -24.65 -1.05
CA GLN A 214 -13.19 -24.73 -2.49
C GLN A 214 -14.04 -23.55 -2.92
N LEU A 215 -13.52 -22.72 -3.82
CA LEU A 215 -14.19 -21.54 -4.35
C LEU A 215 -14.04 -21.53 -5.86
N TYR A 216 -15.16 -21.63 -6.58
CA TYR A 216 -15.20 -21.56 -8.04
C TYR A 216 -14.30 -22.63 -8.70
N GLY A 217 -14.39 -23.87 -8.22
CA GLY A 217 -13.59 -25.00 -8.69
C GLY A 217 -12.11 -24.94 -8.30
N ARG A 218 -11.72 -24.05 -7.38
CA ARG A 218 -10.33 -23.90 -6.94
C ARG A 218 -10.16 -24.03 -5.43
N THR A 219 -9.03 -24.61 -5.07
CA THR A 219 -8.60 -24.75 -3.69
C THR A 219 -7.93 -23.48 -3.22
N ILE A 220 -8.45 -22.89 -2.14
CA ILE A 220 -7.83 -21.77 -1.45
C ILE A 220 -7.42 -22.20 -0.05
N ASN A 221 -6.15 -22.01 0.26
CA ASN A 221 -5.59 -22.25 1.59
C ASN A 221 -5.71 -20.98 2.44
N VAL A 222 -6.56 -21.05 3.46
CA VAL A 222 -6.87 -19.93 4.36
C VAL A 222 -6.15 -20.13 5.68
N ILE A 223 -5.01 -19.46 5.84
CA ILE A 223 -4.29 -19.36 7.10
C ILE A 223 -5.15 -18.54 8.06
N GLN A 224 -5.54 -19.14 9.19
CA GLN A 224 -6.50 -18.54 10.11
C GLN A 224 -5.81 -17.51 11.01
N GLY A 225 -6.14 -16.23 10.85
CA GLY A 225 -5.68 -15.14 11.70
C GLY A 225 -6.82 -14.58 12.57
N PHE A 226 -6.72 -13.29 12.89
CA PHE A 226 -7.82 -12.49 13.40
C PHE A 226 -7.50 -11.00 13.22
N HIS A 227 -8.52 -10.15 13.27
CA HIS A 227 -8.37 -8.73 13.00
C HIS A 227 -7.48 -8.04 14.04
N PRO A 228 -6.44 -7.27 13.65
CA PRO A 228 -5.54 -6.59 14.59
C PRO A 228 -6.25 -5.65 15.58
N SER A 229 -7.43 -5.13 15.24
CA SER A 229 -8.25 -4.33 16.17
C SER A 229 -8.60 -5.06 17.47
N TYR A 230 -8.60 -6.40 17.50
CA TYR A 230 -8.78 -7.17 18.74
C TYR A 230 -7.62 -6.98 19.72
N ILE A 231 -6.42 -6.67 19.24
CA ILE A 231 -5.27 -6.32 20.07
C ILE A 231 -5.47 -4.89 20.59
N LEU A 232 -5.76 -3.97 19.68
CA LEU A 232 -5.87 -2.53 19.97
C LEU A 232 -7.02 -2.20 20.93
N ARG A 233 -8.15 -2.90 20.80
CA ARG A 233 -9.36 -2.72 21.62
C ARG A 233 -9.35 -3.61 22.87
N ALA A 234 -8.30 -4.40 23.12
CA ALA A 234 -8.26 -5.26 24.31
C ALA A 234 -8.22 -4.40 25.60
N PRO A 235 -9.14 -4.63 26.55
CA PRO A 235 -9.24 -3.80 27.76
C PRO A 235 -8.15 -4.09 28.78
N ARG A 236 -7.57 -5.30 28.76
CA ARG A 236 -6.50 -5.72 29.67
C ARG A 236 -5.20 -5.93 28.91
N GLU A 237 -4.11 -5.47 29.51
CA GLU A 237 -2.76 -5.60 28.96
C GLU A 237 -2.37 -7.06 28.72
N THR A 238 -2.78 -7.98 29.60
CA THR A 238 -2.52 -9.42 29.44
C THR A 238 -3.17 -9.99 28.18
N TYR A 239 -4.43 -9.63 27.89
CA TYR A 239 -5.11 -10.04 26.66
C TYR A 239 -4.52 -9.38 25.42
N ARG A 240 -4.11 -8.10 25.53
CA ARG A 240 -3.42 -7.38 24.46
C ARG A 240 -2.12 -8.09 24.09
N ASN A 241 -1.30 -8.43 25.08
CA ASN A 241 -0.01 -9.09 24.88
C ASN A 241 -0.14 -10.51 24.36
N ASP A 242 -1.10 -11.30 24.87
CA ASP A 242 -1.34 -12.65 24.35
C ASP A 242 -1.82 -12.61 22.89
N ARG A 243 -2.79 -11.74 22.56
CA ARG A 243 -3.27 -11.56 21.19
C ARG A 243 -2.17 -11.03 20.27
N HIS A 244 -1.39 -10.06 20.72
CA HIS A 244 -0.24 -9.55 19.99
C HIS A 244 0.70 -10.69 19.63
N ARG A 245 1.13 -11.46 20.62
CA ARG A 245 2.03 -12.61 20.44
C ARG A 245 1.47 -13.65 19.48
N ILE A 246 0.19 -14.00 19.58
CA ILE A 246 -0.44 -14.98 18.70
C ILE A 246 -0.39 -14.49 17.25
N LEU A 247 -0.90 -13.30 16.97
CA LEU A 247 -0.99 -12.82 15.58
C LEU A 247 0.38 -12.45 15.01
N SER A 248 1.26 -11.81 15.80
CA SER A 248 2.60 -11.45 15.34
C SER A 248 3.45 -12.68 15.03
N SER A 249 3.38 -13.73 15.86
CA SER A 249 4.09 -14.99 15.57
C SER A 249 3.49 -15.78 14.41
N LEU A 250 2.18 -15.70 14.19
CA LEU A 250 1.54 -16.29 13.01
C LEU A 250 2.04 -15.61 11.72
N LEU A 251 1.97 -14.27 11.68
CA LEU A 251 2.43 -13.48 10.53
C LEU A 251 3.93 -13.61 10.30
N THR A 252 4.72 -13.59 11.38
CA THR A 252 6.17 -13.80 11.30
C THR A 252 6.49 -15.15 10.72
N ASP A 253 5.92 -16.23 11.25
CA ASP A 253 6.21 -17.57 10.76
C ASP A 253 5.76 -17.75 9.31
N THR A 254 4.65 -17.13 8.93
CA THR A 254 4.16 -17.17 7.55
C THR A 254 5.12 -16.42 6.62
N TYR A 255 5.52 -15.19 6.93
CA TYR A 255 6.33 -14.39 5.99
C TYR A 255 7.85 -14.59 6.13
N ALA A 256 8.35 -15.19 7.21
CA ALA A 256 9.78 -15.41 7.42
C ALA A 256 10.50 -16.16 6.29
N PRO A 257 9.92 -17.21 5.66
CA PRO A 257 10.52 -17.86 4.50
C PRO A 257 10.83 -16.90 3.35
N CYS A 258 10.08 -15.80 3.23
CA CYS A 258 10.24 -14.82 2.17
C CYS A 258 11.38 -13.81 2.44
N GLN A 259 11.96 -13.80 3.64
CA GLN A 259 12.97 -12.82 4.04
C GLN A 259 14.27 -12.98 3.22
N LEU A 260 14.70 -14.21 2.94
CA LEU A 260 15.92 -14.46 2.15
C LEU A 260 15.77 -13.94 0.72
N TRP A 261 14.65 -14.27 0.07
CA TRP A 261 14.32 -13.74 -1.25
C TRP A 261 14.26 -12.22 -1.23
N ARG A 262 13.61 -11.61 -0.23
CA ARG A 262 13.50 -10.15 -0.13
C ARG A 262 14.86 -9.47 0.02
N LYS A 263 15.77 -10.06 0.80
CA LYS A 263 17.16 -9.58 0.90
C LYS A 263 17.87 -9.63 -0.45
N GLN A 264 17.73 -10.74 -1.19
CA GLN A 264 18.32 -10.88 -2.52
C GLN A 264 17.76 -9.85 -3.51
N GLU A 265 16.46 -9.60 -3.49
CA GLU A 265 15.83 -8.59 -4.35
C GLU A 265 16.30 -7.17 -4.03
N ILE A 266 16.45 -6.84 -2.75
CA ILE A 266 17.00 -5.54 -2.31
C ILE A 266 18.45 -5.41 -2.79
N ILE A 267 19.29 -6.44 -2.63
CA ILE A 267 20.68 -6.43 -3.09
C ILE A 267 20.74 -6.25 -4.61
N ALA A 268 19.93 -7.00 -5.37
CA ALA A 268 19.86 -6.87 -6.82
C ALA A 268 19.39 -5.48 -7.27
N SER A 269 18.36 -4.94 -6.61
CA SER A 269 17.85 -3.59 -6.87
C SER A 269 18.89 -2.51 -6.56
N MET A 270 19.61 -2.63 -5.44
CA MET A 270 20.73 -1.74 -5.10
C MET A 270 21.86 -1.84 -6.11
N GLY A 271 22.19 -3.04 -6.59
CA GLY A 271 23.16 -3.26 -7.65
C GLY A 271 22.78 -2.53 -8.95
N ASN A 272 21.49 -2.52 -9.28
CA ASN A 272 20.96 -1.81 -10.46
C ASN A 272 20.86 -0.29 -10.27
N MET A 273 20.65 0.20 -9.04
CA MET A 273 20.61 1.63 -8.72
C MET A 273 22.01 2.26 -8.63
N LEU A 274 23.03 1.49 -8.28
CA LEU A 274 24.39 2.01 -8.09
C LEU A 274 24.95 2.72 -9.35
N PRO A 275 24.82 2.18 -10.57
CA PRO A 275 25.21 2.88 -11.80
C PRO A 275 24.48 4.21 -12.00
N GLN A 276 23.17 4.25 -11.72
CA GLN A 276 22.36 5.48 -11.88
C GLN A 276 22.79 6.57 -10.90
N LEU A 277 23.12 6.19 -9.66
CA LEU A 277 23.67 7.10 -8.67
C LEU A 277 25.06 7.60 -9.05
N GLN A 278 25.92 6.72 -9.57
CA GLN A 278 27.25 7.08 -10.07
C GLN A 278 27.17 8.03 -11.27
N GLU A 279 26.24 7.80 -12.19
CA GLU A 279 25.97 8.69 -13.33
C GLU A 279 25.48 10.05 -12.85
N SER A 280 24.48 10.08 -11.96
CA SER A 280 23.94 11.32 -11.38
C SER A 280 25.03 12.12 -10.65
N ALA A 281 25.89 11.44 -9.89
CA ALA A 281 27.02 12.08 -9.20
C ALA A 281 28.06 12.64 -10.19
N SER A 282 28.32 11.93 -11.28
CA SER A 282 29.23 12.40 -12.35
C SER A 282 28.67 13.64 -13.05
N ASN A 283 27.37 13.64 -13.34
CA ASN A 283 26.68 14.79 -13.91
C ASN A 283 26.73 16.02 -12.99
N LEU A 284 26.53 15.82 -11.68
CA LEU A 284 26.65 16.90 -10.70
C LEU A 284 28.08 17.48 -10.65
N ARG A 285 29.12 16.63 -10.68
CA ARG A 285 30.52 17.09 -10.72
C ARG A 285 30.82 17.91 -11.97
N ASN A 286 30.36 17.46 -13.14
CA ASN A 286 30.55 18.18 -14.40
C ASN A 286 29.86 19.56 -14.36
N LEU A 287 28.69 19.64 -13.75
CA LEU A 287 27.95 20.89 -13.58
C LEU A 287 28.71 21.84 -12.63
N ILE A 288 29.21 21.35 -11.50
CA ILE A 288 30.06 22.14 -10.57
C ILE A 288 31.30 22.67 -11.28
N TRP A 289 32.02 21.85 -12.06
CA TRP A 289 33.18 22.29 -12.82
C TRP A 289 32.83 23.36 -13.86
N SER A 290 31.69 23.21 -14.53
CA SER A 290 31.22 24.22 -15.50
C SER A 290 30.93 25.56 -14.82
N PHE A 291 30.31 25.53 -13.62
CA PHE A 291 30.09 26.73 -12.80
C PHE A 291 31.40 27.38 -12.36
N GLN A 292 32.35 26.60 -11.85
CA GLN A 292 33.68 27.11 -11.45
C GLN A 292 34.43 27.74 -12.63
N ALA A 293 34.39 27.11 -13.81
CA ALA A 293 35.00 27.66 -15.01
C ALA A 293 34.33 28.98 -15.45
N LEU A 294 33.01 29.09 -15.30
CA LEU A 294 32.28 30.31 -15.58
C LEU A 294 32.64 31.41 -14.58
N GLU A 295 32.71 31.09 -13.28
CA GLU A 295 33.13 32.02 -12.23
C GLU A 295 34.54 32.59 -12.47
N GLN A 296 35.50 31.74 -12.85
CA GLN A 296 36.86 32.17 -13.22
C GLN A 296 36.84 33.12 -14.44
N LYS A 297 36.05 32.80 -15.46
CA LYS A 297 35.88 33.71 -16.62
C LYS A 297 35.31 35.06 -16.20
N LEU A 298 34.27 35.07 -15.35
CA LEU A 298 33.69 36.31 -14.84
C LEU A 298 34.71 37.14 -14.04
N TYR A 299 35.53 36.48 -13.21
CA TYR A 299 36.60 37.16 -12.47
C TYR A 299 37.62 37.81 -13.40
N THR A 300 38.09 37.10 -14.43
CA THR A 300 39.05 37.65 -15.41
C THR A 300 38.48 38.82 -16.23
N VAL A 301 37.18 38.78 -16.56
CA VAL A 301 36.51 39.90 -17.23
C VAL A 301 36.44 41.10 -16.29
N SER A 302 36.04 40.89 -15.03
CA SER A 302 35.97 41.96 -14.02
C SER A 302 37.33 42.64 -13.80
N SER A 303 38.40 41.86 -13.65
CA SER A 303 39.75 42.40 -13.42
C SER A 303 40.32 43.14 -14.64
N ASN A 304 39.88 42.81 -15.85
CA ASN A 304 40.27 43.51 -17.07
C ASN A 304 39.42 44.77 -17.34
N THR A 305 38.23 44.89 -16.73
CA THR A 305 37.38 46.08 -16.83
C THR A 305 37.76 47.21 -15.88
N ASP A 306 38.64 46.98 -14.89
CA ASP A 306 39.15 48.00 -13.98
C ASP A 306 40.07 49.05 -14.66
N TYR A 307 40.36 48.90 -15.95
CA TYR A 307 41.12 49.89 -16.74
C TYR A 307 40.27 50.95 -17.45
N TYR A 308 38.94 50.93 -17.28
CA TYR A 308 38.08 52.08 -17.62
C TYR A 308 37.55 52.76 -16.36
N VAL A 309 38.44 53.09 -15.42
CA VAL A 309 38.18 54.20 -14.51
C VAL A 309 38.17 55.46 -15.37
N TYR A 310 36.96 55.90 -15.71
CA TYR A 310 36.66 57.18 -16.31
C TYR A 310 37.33 58.26 -15.44
N SER A 311 38.54 58.71 -15.80
CA SER A 311 39.08 60.00 -15.41
C SER A 311 38.35 61.07 -16.23
N GLY A 312 37.03 61.11 -16.06
CA GLY A 312 36.15 62.13 -16.64
C GLY A 312 36.14 63.31 -15.69
N ASP A 313 36.81 64.35 -16.14
CA ASP A 313 36.84 65.70 -15.60
C ASP A 313 35.46 66.15 -15.07
N ARG A 314 35.46 66.91 -13.97
CA ARG A 314 34.24 67.48 -13.38
C ARG A 314 33.69 68.58 -14.30
N GLY A 315 32.95 68.18 -15.33
CA GLY A 315 32.18 69.06 -16.20
C GLY A 315 30.69 68.80 -16.07
N ASN A 316 29.95 69.81 -15.62
CA ASN A 316 28.49 69.86 -15.55
C ASN A 316 27.77 69.24 -16.75
N GLY A 317 26.80 68.36 -16.50
CA GLY A 317 25.81 67.93 -17.49
C GLY A 317 25.27 66.55 -17.19
N GLY A 318 24.02 66.48 -16.71
CA GLY A 318 23.37 65.23 -16.35
C GLY A 318 23.33 64.24 -17.50
N ASN A 319 23.84 63.04 -17.26
CA ASN A 319 23.54 61.84 -18.02
C ASN A 319 23.71 60.63 -17.09
N GLU A 320 22.72 59.74 -17.11
CA GLU A 320 22.65 58.52 -16.32
C GLU A 320 23.82 57.56 -16.64
N PRO A 321 24.29 56.76 -15.65
CA PRO A 321 25.37 55.82 -15.88
C PRO A 321 24.95 54.69 -16.85
N PRO A 322 25.87 54.16 -17.66
CA PRO A 322 25.55 53.14 -18.66
C PRO A 322 25.10 51.82 -18.02
N PHE A 323 24.11 51.20 -18.66
CA PHE A 323 23.31 50.04 -18.27
C PHE A 323 24.07 48.75 -17.87
N SER A 324 25.39 48.66 -18.02
CA SER A 324 26.13 47.40 -17.86
C SER A 324 26.44 47.02 -16.41
N ILE A 325 26.60 47.99 -15.50
CA ILE A 325 26.98 47.72 -14.10
C ILE A 325 25.76 47.30 -13.24
N GLN A 326 24.55 47.80 -13.53
CA GLN A 326 23.35 47.42 -12.77
C GLN A 326 22.89 45.98 -13.02
N LEU A 327 23.19 45.40 -14.18
CA LEU A 327 22.83 44.00 -14.49
C LEU A 327 23.69 43.02 -13.69
N TRP A 328 24.97 43.36 -13.46
CA TRP A 328 25.91 42.52 -12.71
C TRP A 328 25.61 42.47 -11.21
N LEU A 329 25.22 43.59 -10.60
CA LEU A 329 24.79 43.62 -9.20
C LEU A 329 23.47 42.85 -8.97
N LYS A 330 22.55 42.84 -9.93
CA LYS A 330 21.30 42.05 -9.84
C LYS A 330 21.56 40.54 -9.91
N VAL A 331 22.49 40.08 -10.74
CA VAL A 331 22.84 38.65 -10.85
C VAL A 331 23.57 38.17 -9.59
N LEU A 332 24.52 38.94 -9.04
CA LEU A 332 25.20 38.58 -7.79
C LEU A 332 24.29 38.63 -6.55
N CYS A 333 23.35 39.57 -6.48
CA CYS A 333 22.36 39.61 -5.40
C CYS A 333 21.35 38.45 -5.46
N TYR A 334 21.01 37.93 -6.65
CA TYR A 334 20.15 36.75 -6.78
C TYR A 334 20.83 35.46 -6.33
N SER A 335 22.14 35.34 -6.53
CA SER A 335 22.92 34.17 -6.10
C SER A 335 23.13 34.13 -4.58
N CYS A 336 23.27 35.29 -3.91
CA CYS A 336 23.42 35.37 -2.45
C CYS A 336 22.10 35.28 -1.68
N SER A 337 20.96 35.64 -2.27
CA SER A 337 19.65 35.56 -1.61
C SER A 337 19.11 34.13 -1.49
N VAL A 338 19.54 33.21 -2.36
CA VAL A 338 19.16 31.78 -2.30
C VAL A 338 19.79 31.05 -1.10
N TYR A 339 20.85 31.59 -0.49
CA TYR A 339 21.52 30.98 0.68
C TYR A 339 21.09 31.54 2.05
N ARG A 340 20.18 32.53 2.12
CA ARG A 340 19.81 33.18 3.40
C ARG A 340 18.38 32.99 3.90
N HIS A 341 17.58 32.10 3.30
CA HIS A 341 16.28 31.72 3.88
C HIS A 341 16.17 30.22 4.16
N ARG A 342 16.75 29.81 5.29
CA ARG A 342 16.20 28.73 6.11
C ARG A 342 15.72 29.32 7.43
N PRO A 343 14.40 29.45 7.67
CA PRO A 343 13.90 29.62 9.02
C PRO A 343 14.01 28.29 9.76
N TRP A 344 14.55 28.39 10.96
CA TRP A 344 14.45 27.41 12.01
C TRP A 344 12.98 27.08 12.29
N LEU A 345 12.60 25.81 12.20
CA LEU A 345 11.43 25.24 12.85
C LEU A 345 11.82 23.85 13.39
N TRP A 346 12.27 23.84 14.63
CA TRP A 346 12.07 22.73 15.56
C TRP A 346 11.09 23.24 16.61
N GLY A 347 9.95 22.58 16.66
CA GLY A 347 8.97 22.56 17.75
C GLY A 347 8.53 21.12 17.92
#